data_AF-A0A4R8BTM8-F1
#
_entry.id   AF-A0A4R8BTM8-F1
#
_cell.length_a   1.000
_cell.length_b   1.000
_cell.length_c   1.000
_cell.angle_alpha   90.00
_cell.angle_beta   90.00
_cell.angle_gamma   90.00
#
_symmetry.space_group_name_H-M   'P 1'
#
loop_
_entity.id
_entity.type
_entity.pdbx_description
1 polymer ?
#
loop_
_entity_poly.entity_id
_entity_poly.type
_entity_poly.pdbx_seq_one_letter_code
_entity_poly.pdbx_strand_id
1 'polypeptide(L)'
;MGIPFSQVPTWDDRTPIYVISVAAQLAGMHPQTLRQYDRLGLVVPSRASGRGRRYSAYDVAKLRYVQHLSQEEGINLAGIRHILALQSEVEDLRQRVNQLLAEVQRGVGASRRTATSRVFSAGPAGDVIAMGRQQTTTRWIRTQPLELGSR
;
A
#
# COMPACT_ATOMS: atom_id res chain seq x y z
N MET A 1 -10.29 -12.75 27.02
CA MET A 1 -10.90 -11.88 26.00
C MET A 1 -9.79 -11.59 24.98
N GLY A 2 -9.72 -12.41 23.92
CA GLY A 2 -8.63 -12.36 22.94
C GLY A 2 -8.67 -11.07 22.13
N ILE A 3 -7.49 -10.52 21.85
CA ILE A 3 -7.33 -9.30 21.05
C ILE A 3 -7.94 -9.52 19.64
N PRO A 4 -8.90 -8.68 19.21
CA PRO A 4 -9.46 -8.79 17.86
C PRO A 4 -8.39 -8.49 16.81
N PHE A 5 -8.39 -9.28 15.72
CA PHE A 5 -7.42 -9.20 14.61
C PHE A 5 -7.35 -7.83 13.91
N SER A 6 -8.27 -6.89 14.18
CA SER A 6 -8.12 -5.49 13.72
C SER A 6 -6.99 -4.73 14.41
N GLN A 7 -6.37 -5.27 15.46
CA GLN A 7 -5.26 -4.67 16.20
C GLN A 7 -3.89 -5.31 15.91
N VAL A 8 -3.67 -5.93 14.75
CA VAL A 8 -2.28 -6.19 14.32
C VAL A 8 -1.64 -4.82 14.03
N PRO A 9 -0.48 -4.49 14.64
CA PRO A 9 0.15 -3.19 14.49
C PRO A 9 0.35 -2.80 13.02
N THR A 10 0.05 -1.54 12.71
CA THR A 10 0.10 -0.98 11.37
C THR A 10 1.54 -0.82 10.88
N TRP A 11 1.92 -1.60 9.87
CA TRP A 11 2.91 -1.43 8.79
C TRP A 11 4.34 -0.86 9.05
N ASP A 12 4.60 -0.04 10.07
CA ASP A 12 5.95 0.41 10.48
C ASP A 12 6.74 -0.69 11.25
N ASP A 13 6.03 -1.75 11.66
CA ASP A 13 6.53 -2.83 12.50
C ASP A 13 7.23 -3.98 11.75
N ARG A 14 7.49 -3.84 10.43
CA ARG A 14 8.12 -4.88 9.60
C ARG A 14 9.65 -4.83 9.57
N THR A 15 10.26 -3.81 10.19
CA THR A 15 11.72 -3.69 10.26
C THR A 15 12.27 -4.80 11.16
N PRO A 16 13.12 -5.71 10.65
CA PRO A 16 13.60 -6.86 11.41
C PRO A 16 14.75 -6.45 12.33
N ILE A 17 14.41 -6.02 13.56
CA ILE A 17 15.37 -5.52 14.55
C ILE A 17 15.60 -6.48 15.72
N TYR A 18 14.67 -7.40 16.00
CA TYR A 18 14.71 -8.26 17.18
C TYR A 18 15.44 -9.58 16.91
N VAL A 19 16.40 -9.93 17.76
CA VAL A 19 17.00 -11.28 17.76
C VAL A 19 16.04 -12.31 18.37
N ILE A 20 16.27 -13.60 18.12
CA ILE A 20 15.38 -14.68 18.57
C ILE A 20 15.10 -14.67 20.09
N SER A 21 16.08 -14.32 20.92
CA SER A 21 15.92 -14.25 22.38
C SER A 21 14.96 -13.13 22.78
N VAL A 22 15.12 -11.94 22.20
CA VAL A 22 14.25 -10.78 22.43
C VAL A 22 12.85 -11.05 21.89
N ALA A 23 12.74 -11.62 20.69
CA ALA A 23 11.46 -12.00 20.11
C ALA A 23 10.72 -13.03 20.97
N ALA A 24 11.43 -14.02 21.52
CA ALA A 24 10.86 -15.02 22.42
C ALA A 24 10.31 -14.37 23.70
N GLN A 25 11.06 -13.46 24.30
CA GLN A 25 10.64 -12.72 25.49
C GLN A 25 9.40 -11.85 25.21
N LEU A 26 9.40 -11.10 24.09
CA LEU A 26 8.27 -10.26 23.69
C LEU A 26 7.02 -11.08 23.34
N ALA A 27 7.21 -12.28 22.78
CA ALA A 27 6.12 -13.19 22.47
C ALA A 27 5.62 -13.98 23.69
N GLY A 28 6.33 -13.94 24.83
CA GLY A 28 6.00 -14.76 26.00
C GLY A 28 6.23 -16.27 25.78
N MET A 29 7.24 -16.62 24.97
CA MET A 29 7.50 -18.00 24.55
C MET A 29 8.95 -18.41 24.80
N HIS A 30 9.20 -19.72 24.80
CA HIS A 30 10.56 -20.25 24.85
C HIS A 30 11.25 -20.14 23.47
N PRO A 31 12.55 -19.78 23.38
CA PRO A 31 13.27 -19.69 22.11
C PRO A 31 13.24 -20.99 21.28
N GLN A 32 13.14 -22.15 21.92
CA GLN A 32 13.01 -23.44 21.23
C GLN A 32 11.67 -23.58 20.48
N THR A 33 10.58 -23.07 21.06
CA THR A 33 9.25 -23.05 20.44
C THR A 33 9.24 -22.13 19.22
N LEU A 34 9.89 -20.96 19.32
CA LEU A 34 10.07 -20.07 18.17
C LEU A 34 10.82 -20.76 17.03
N ARG A 35 11.91 -21.49 17.34
CA ARG A 35 12.64 -22.27 16.34
C ARG A 35 11.78 -23.36 15.70
N GLN A 36 10.87 -23.97 16.46
CA GLN A 36 9.92 -24.95 15.92
C GLN A 36 8.94 -24.28 14.95
N TYR A 37 8.34 -23.16 15.33
CA TYR A 37 7.38 -22.44 14.49
C TYR A 37 8.01 -21.88 13.21
N ASP A 38 9.25 -21.41 13.31
CA ASP A 38 10.04 -20.96 12.17
C ASP A 38 10.37 -22.12 11.21
N ARG A 39 10.81 -23.28 11.72
CA ARG A 39 11.01 -24.48 10.90
C ARG A 39 9.74 -24.95 10.18
N LEU A 40 8.57 -24.72 10.79
CA LEU A 40 7.27 -25.04 10.21
C LEU A 40 6.79 -23.98 9.20
N GLY A 41 7.53 -22.89 9.01
CA GLY A 41 7.21 -21.81 8.08
C GLY A 41 6.09 -20.90 8.53
N LEU A 42 5.73 -20.90 9.82
CA LEU A 42 4.65 -20.04 10.35
C LEU A 42 5.07 -18.57 10.36
N VAL A 43 6.37 -18.34 10.60
CA VAL A 43 7.00 -17.02 10.59
C VAL A 43 8.35 -17.17 9.91
N VAL A 44 8.60 -16.36 8.88
CA VAL A 44 9.85 -16.36 8.12
C VAL A 44 10.66 -15.13 8.52
N PRO A 45 11.65 -15.25 9.43
CA PRO A 45 12.45 -14.10 9.81
C PRO A 45 13.34 -13.66 8.66
N SER A 46 13.61 -12.35 8.61
CA SER A 46 14.62 -11.83 7.70
C SER A 46 16.00 -12.29 8.14
N ARG A 47 16.79 -12.80 7.21
CA ARG A 47 18.18 -13.21 7.47
C ARG A 47 19.07 -11.98 7.38
N ALA A 48 19.71 -11.59 8.48
CA ALA A 48 20.79 -10.61 8.44
C ALA A 48 22.08 -11.28 7.97
N SER A 49 22.85 -10.64 7.07
CA SER A 49 24.13 -11.15 6.59
C SER A 49 25.07 -11.44 7.77
N GLY A 50 25.30 -12.73 8.03
CA GLY A 50 26.21 -13.21 9.07
C GLY A 50 25.76 -13.08 10.54
N ARG A 51 24.61 -12.46 10.85
CA ARG A 51 24.22 -12.15 12.26
C ARG A 51 22.98 -12.88 12.78
N GLY A 52 22.48 -13.85 12.03
CA GLY A 52 21.36 -14.71 12.43
C GLY A 52 19.98 -14.19 12.04
N ARG A 53 18.95 -14.82 12.61
CA ARG A 53 17.53 -14.56 12.33
C ARG A 53 17.09 -13.29 13.05
N ARG A 54 16.51 -12.35 12.30
CA ARG A 54 15.90 -11.14 12.87
C ARG A 54 14.39 -11.15 12.64
N TYR A 55 13.68 -10.89 13.72
CA TYR A 55 12.23 -10.78 13.77
C TYR A 55 11.88 -9.30 13.82
N SER A 56 10.79 -8.97 13.15
CA SER A 56 10.14 -7.68 13.22
C SER A 56 9.09 -7.67 14.34
N ALA A 57 8.55 -6.52 14.72
CA ALA A 57 7.46 -6.46 15.69
C ALA A 57 6.20 -7.15 15.13
N TYR A 58 5.99 -7.08 13.82
CA TYR A 58 4.96 -7.84 13.12
C TYR A 58 5.11 -9.35 13.32
N ASP A 59 6.35 -9.87 13.20
CA ASP A 59 6.62 -11.30 13.41
C ASP A 59 6.31 -11.73 14.86
N VAL A 60 6.64 -10.89 15.83
CA VAL A 60 6.33 -11.14 17.25
C VAL A 60 4.82 -11.16 17.50
N ALA A 61 4.06 -10.23 16.91
CA ALA A 61 2.61 -10.24 16.99
C ALA A 61 2.02 -11.51 16.36
N LYS A 62 2.54 -11.92 15.21
CA LYS A 62 2.14 -13.15 14.51
C LYS A 62 2.42 -14.39 15.36
N LEU A 63 3.56 -14.47 16.03
CA LEU A 63 3.88 -15.56 16.96
C LEU A 63 2.83 -15.64 18.08
N ARG A 64 2.53 -14.52 18.75
CA ARG A 64 1.52 -14.48 19.81
C ARG A 64 0.15 -14.98 19.33
N TYR A 65 -0.23 -14.58 18.13
CA TYR A 65 -1.49 -15.03 17.53
C TYR A 65 -1.50 -16.55 17.24
N VAL A 66 -0.40 -17.08 16.69
CA VAL A 66 -0.23 -18.52 16.47
C VAL A 66 -0.34 -19.30 17.79
N GLN A 67 0.26 -18.82 18.87
CA GLN A 67 0.15 -19.47 20.18
C GLN A 67 -1.28 -19.44 20.71
N HIS A 68 -1.99 -18.33 20.57
CA HIS A 68 -3.39 -18.22 20.98
C HIS A 68 -4.28 -19.24 20.24
N LEU A 69 -4.17 -19.30 18.90
CA LEU A 69 -4.90 -20.28 18.09
C LEU A 69 -4.56 -21.74 18.46
N SER A 70 -3.29 -21.99 18.79
CA SER A 70 -2.85 -23.33 19.19
C SER A 70 -3.31 -23.74 20.58
N GLN A 71 -3.32 -22.82 21.56
CA GLN A 71 -3.62 -23.14 22.96
C GLN A 71 -5.09 -22.96 23.34
N GLU A 72 -5.75 -21.92 22.83
CA GLU A 72 -7.15 -21.61 23.18
C GLU A 72 -8.13 -22.29 22.22
N GLU A 73 -7.82 -22.30 20.92
CA GLU A 73 -8.70 -22.90 19.90
C GLU A 73 -8.32 -24.34 19.53
N GLY A 74 -7.20 -24.85 20.04
CA GLY A 74 -6.75 -26.24 19.80
C GLY A 74 -6.37 -26.53 18.34
N ILE A 75 -6.09 -25.51 17.54
CA ILE A 75 -5.81 -25.67 16.12
C ILE A 75 -4.40 -26.22 15.92
N ASN A 76 -4.26 -27.24 15.07
CA ASN A 76 -2.97 -27.79 14.69
C ASN A 76 -2.14 -26.74 13.91
N LEU A 77 -0.81 -26.76 14.10
CA LEU A 77 0.15 -25.88 13.42
C LEU A 77 0.03 -25.91 11.89
N ALA A 78 -0.32 -27.06 11.30
CA ALA A 78 -0.61 -27.18 9.87
C ALA A 78 -1.87 -26.38 9.45
N GLY A 79 -2.91 -26.40 10.29
CA GLY A 79 -4.12 -25.61 10.10
C GLY A 79 -3.85 -24.12 10.24
N ILE A 80 -3.09 -23.72 11.27
CA ILE A 80 -2.68 -22.32 11.47
C ILE A 80 -1.89 -21.81 10.26
N ARG A 81 -0.98 -22.62 9.69
CA ARG A 81 -0.28 -22.26 8.46
C ARG A 81 -1.23 -21.99 7.29
N HIS A 82 -2.23 -22.85 7.09
CA HIS A 82 -3.22 -22.64 6.04
C HIS A 82 -4.09 -21.40 6.27
N ILE A 83 -4.53 -21.16 7.51
CA ILE A 83 -5.27 -19.96 7.88
C ILE A 83 -4.45 -18.71 7.55
N LEU A 84 -3.19 -18.67 7.94
CA LEU A 84 -2.31 -17.53 7.67
C LEU A 84 -2.06 -17.32 6.17
N ALA A 85 -1.94 -18.40 5.39
CA ALA A 85 -1.79 -18.32 3.94
C ALA A 85 -3.05 -17.75 3.27
N LEU A 86 -4.22 -18.26 3.64
CA LEU A 86 -5.51 -17.78 3.15
C LEU A 86 -5.75 -16.31 3.53
N GLN A 87 -5.37 -15.90 4.74
CA GLN A 87 -5.46 -14.50 5.15
C GLN A 87 -4.59 -13.59 4.29
N SER A 88 -3.36 -14.02 3.96
CA SER A 88 -2.49 -13.27 3.05
C SER A 88 -3.11 -13.14 1.66
N GLU A 89 -3.69 -14.21 1.14
CA GLU A 89 -4.36 -14.20 -0.16
C GLU A 89 -5.59 -13.26 -0.16
N VAL A 90 -6.39 -13.28 0.90
CA VAL A 90 -7.54 -12.36 1.05
C VAL A 90 -7.07 -10.91 1.10
N GLU A 91 -5.98 -10.62 1.80
CA GLU A 91 -5.41 -9.27 1.86
C GLU A 91 -4.91 -8.81 0.48
N ASP A 92 -4.18 -9.67 -0.23
CA ASP A 92 -3.71 -9.38 -1.59
C ASP A 92 -4.87 -9.15 -2.56
N LEU A 93 -5.93 -9.97 -2.47
CA LEU A 93 -7.14 -9.80 -3.27
C LEU A 93 -7.85 -8.50 -2.95
N ARG A 94 -7.98 -8.14 -1.66
CA ARG A 94 -8.57 -6.85 -1.23
C ARG A 94 -7.77 -5.67 -1.76
N GLN A 95 -6.44 -5.73 -1.72
CA GLN A 95 -5.58 -4.69 -2.29
C GLN A 95 -5.77 -4.55 -3.80
N ARG A 96 -5.85 -5.67 -4.54
CA ARG A 96 -6.13 -5.67 -5.98
C ARG A 96 -7.50 -5.09 -6.29
N VAL A 97 -8.53 -5.47 -5.53
CA VAL A 97 -9.89 -4.91 -5.68
C VAL A 97 -9.86 -3.39 -5.46
N ASN A 98 -9.22 -2.92 -4.39
CA ASN A 98 -9.10 -1.49 -4.11
C ASN A 98 -8.34 -0.74 -5.22
N GLN A 99 -7.28 -1.34 -5.77
CA GLN A 99 -6.54 -0.77 -6.90
C GLN A 99 -7.42 -0.65 -8.14
N LEU A 100 -8.14 -1.71 -8.51
CA LEU A 100 -9.04 -1.72 -9.67
C LEU A 100 -10.19 -0.73 -9.50
N LEU A 101 -10.77 -0.64 -8.31
CA LEU A 101 -11.80 0.36 -8.01
C LEU A 101 -11.27 1.79 -8.16
N ALA A 102 -10.04 2.06 -7.72
CA ALA A 102 -9.39 3.36 -7.91
C ALA A 102 -9.14 3.65 -9.41
N GLU A 103 -8.76 2.65 -10.21
CA GLU A 103 -8.60 2.79 -11.67
C GLU A 103 -9.91 3.12 -12.37
N VAL A 104 -11.00 2.42 -12.05
CA VAL A 104 -12.34 2.69 -12.59
C VAL A 104 -12.79 4.10 -12.23
N GLN A 105 -12.61 4.52 -10.98
CA GLN A 105 -12.95 5.88 -10.53
C GLN A 105 -12.16 6.95 -11.29
N ARG A 106 -10.86 6.73 -11.53
CA ARG A 106 -10.03 7.64 -12.33
C ARG A 106 -10.52 7.73 -13.79
N GLY A 107 -10.87 6.60 -14.40
CA GLY A 107 -11.41 6.55 -15.77
C GLY A 107 -12.74 7.29 -15.92
N VAL A 108 -13.69 7.03 -15.01
CA VAL A 108 -14.99 7.71 -15.00
C VAL A 108 -14.84 9.21 -14.75
N GLY A 109 -13.97 9.61 -13.81
CA GLY A 109 -13.70 11.01 -13.51
C GLY A 109 -12.99 11.77 -14.62
N ALA A 110 -12.16 11.10 -15.43
CA ALA A 110 -11.53 11.70 -16.62
C ALA A 110 -12.55 11.91 -17.75
N SER A 111 -13.37 10.90 -18.06
CA SER A 111 -14.43 11.02 -19.07
C SER A 111 -15.47 12.10 -18.71
N ARG A 112 -15.84 12.21 -17.43
CA ARG A 112 -16.81 13.21 -16.96
C ARG A 112 -16.27 14.65 -17.05
N ARG A 113 -14.97 14.87 -16.81
CA ARG A 113 -14.31 16.18 -16.98
C ARG A 113 -14.19 16.61 -18.45
N THR A 114 -13.93 15.68 -19.35
CA THR A 114 -13.91 15.96 -20.80
C THR A 114 -15.30 16.29 -21.33
N ALA A 115 -16.35 15.64 -20.80
CA ALA A 115 -17.74 15.91 -21.17
C ALA A 115 -18.26 17.25 -20.63
N THR A 116 -17.86 17.70 -19.44
CA THR A 116 -18.31 18.98 -18.86
C THR A 116 -17.54 20.21 -19.37
N SER A 117 -16.41 20.04 -20.05
CA SER A 117 -15.56 21.15 -20.52
C SER A 117 -15.82 21.58 -21.97
N ARG A 118 -16.78 20.98 -22.68
CA ARG A 118 -17.11 21.34 -24.07
C ARG A 118 -18.52 21.95 -24.13
N VAL A 119 -18.62 23.22 -23.76
CA VAL A 119 -19.84 24.00 -24.00
C VAL A 119 -19.83 24.41 -25.47
N PHE A 120 -20.77 23.89 -26.24
CA PHE A 120 -21.00 24.29 -27.62
C PHE A 120 -22.09 25.36 -27.63
N SER A 121 -21.79 26.52 -28.20
CA SER A 121 -22.81 27.52 -28.52
C SER A 121 -23.08 27.45 -30.02
N ALA A 122 -24.36 27.33 -30.40
CA ALA A 122 -24.79 27.46 -31.78
C ALA A 122 -25.04 28.95 -32.10
N GLY A 123 -24.44 29.44 -33.18
CA GLY A 123 -24.70 30.77 -33.70
C GLY A 123 -26.03 30.82 -34.48
N PRO A 124 -26.62 32.01 -34.66
CA PRO A 124 -27.89 32.19 -35.37
C PRO A 124 -27.83 31.81 -36.86
N ALA A 125 -26.63 31.59 -37.42
CA ALA A 125 -26.42 31.09 -38.78
C ALA A 125 -26.25 29.55 -38.86
N GLY A 126 -26.38 28.83 -37.73
CA GLY A 126 -26.22 27.37 -37.66
C GLY A 126 -24.78 26.88 -37.51
N ASP A 127 -23.83 27.79 -37.28
CA ASP A 127 -22.44 27.48 -37.00
C ASP A 127 -22.21 27.05 -35.54
N VAL A 128 -21.34 26.06 -35.32
CA VAL A 128 -21.03 25.51 -33.99
C VAL A 128 -19.63 25.95 -33.58
N ILE A 129 -19.53 26.73 -32.49
CA ILE A 129 -18.24 27.18 -31.94
C ILE A 129 -18.03 26.54 -30.56
N ALA A 130 -16.90 25.84 -30.39
CA ALA A 130 -16.51 25.25 -29.12
C ALA A 130 -15.90 26.33 -28.20
N MET A 131 -16.61 26.73 -27.15
CA MET A 131 -16.07 27.66 -26.16
C MET A 131 -15.16 26.91 -25.17
N GLY A 132 -13.88 26.80 -25.52
CA GLY A 132 -12.83 26.43 -24.57
C GLY A 132 -12.48 27.63 -23.68
N ARG A 133 -12.58 27.49 -22.36
CA ARG A 133 -12.23 28.52 -21.38
C ARG A 133 -10.74 28.89 -21.48
N GLN A 134 -10.48 30.07 -22.06
CA GLN A 134 -9.25 30.89 -21.99
C GLN A 134 -8.01 30.34 -22.73
N GLN A 135 -7.74 30.84 -23.94
CA GLN A 135 -6.37 30.94 -24.45
C GLN A 135 -5.76 32.26 -23.94
N THR A 136 -4.89 32.18 -22.94
CA THR A 136 -3.98 33.28 -22.58
C THR A 136 -3.04 33.50 -23.76
N THR A 137 -3.34 34.50 -24.59
CA THR A 137 -2.39 35.05 -25.55
C THR A 137 -1.31 35.77 -24.76
N THR A 138 -0.20 35.08 -24.47
CA THR A 138 1.05 35.75 -24.09
C THR A 138 1.55 36.52 -25.30
N ARG A 139 1.25 37.82 -25.32
CA ARG A 139 1.77 38.80 -26.26
C ARG A 139 3.25 39.00 -25.98
N TRP A 140 4.11 38.31 -26.71
CA TRP A 140 5.55 38.59 -26.71
C TRP A 140 5.77 39.99 -27.28
N ILE A 141 6.13 40.93 -26.41
CA ILE A 141 6.60 42.26 -26.81
C ILE A 141 7.94 42.03 -27.51
N ARG A 142 7.97 42.26 -28.82
CA ARG A 142 9.22 42.32 -29.61
C ARG A 142 10.02 43.50 -29.09
N THR A 143 11.03 43.25 -28.25
CA THR A 143 12.08 44.21 -27.95
C THR A 143 12.82 44.49 -29.26
N GLN A 144 12.73 45.73 -29.76
CA GLN A 144 13.60 46.20 -30.84
C GLN A 144 15.02 46.36 -30.27
N PRO A 145 16.08 45.83 -30.91
CA PRO A 145 17.44 46.18 -30.55
C PRO A 145 17.78 47.58 -31.03
N LEU A 146 18.60 48.26 -30.24
CA LEU A 146 19.24 49.53 -30.55
C LEU A 146 20.15 49.37 -31.79
N GLU A 147 19.87 50.14 -32.84
CA GLU A 147 20.84 50.42 -33.91
C GLU A 147 21.35 51.86 -33.73
N LEU A 148 22.65 51.95 -33.41
CA LEU A 148 23.46 53.16 -33.50
C LEU A 148 23.62 53.56 -34.97
N GLY A 149 23.60 54.85 -35.31
CA GLY A 149 24.12 55.29 -36.61
C GLY A 149 23.76 56.68 -37.11
N SER A 150 24.58 57.67 -36.73
CA SER A 150 25.07 58.78 -37.56
C SER A 150 24.10 59.63 -38.40
N ARG A 151 23.97 60.92 -38.04
CA ARG A 151 24.70 62.03 -38.70
C ARG A 151 24.55 63.33 -37.90
#